data_AF-A0AAV6VS68-F1
#
_entry.id   AF-A0AAV6VS68-F1
#
_cell.length_a   1.000
_cell.length_b   1.000
_cell.length_c   1.000
_cell.angle_alpha   90.00
_cell.angle_beta   90.00
_cell.angle_gamma   90.00
#
_symmetry.space_group_name_H-M   'P 1'
#
loop_
_entity.id
_entity.type
_entity.pdbx_description
1 polymer ?
#
loop_
_entity_poly.entity_id
_entity_poly.type
_entity_poly.pdbx_seq_one_letter_code
_entity_poly.pdbx_strand_id
1 'polypeptide(L)'
;MHALQREECHRAPSPQPVQCYSHHAATGLVESLQRKDTFEKGCMVLMTWLERGDCNKKNCIKFYYLICSVYRHVQKLVDEKNIIEDELTAVQQQRHQQCACNARQFQIVEKEFQIVSSQKVWVNFTKLQRKHIEQWKELENLFKQPNTEDLLEGKMEMSDSEDQDPPEECTQDLVTPNENSNKEDEHDLAKEAEVLPEQLQVANSELAESKKQIAALNDAYQLMQQKYLDTKLKLEEVTKEKAALENVTGATSFTEHEARLVSFIAIFLNMQPLELFVLYLPTAELSKMRKKDLPRSLP
;
A
#
# COMPACT_ATOMS: atom_id res chain seq x y z
N MET A 1 10.74 49.21 -26.70
CA MET A 1 9.66 49.06 -25.69
C MET A 1 8.43 49.71 -26.31
N HIS A 2 7.31 49.06 -26.63
CA HIS A 2 6.63 47.93 -26.02
C HIS A 2 6.04 47.00 -27.08
N ALA A 3 6.07 45.71 -26.78
CA ALA A 3 5.47 44.65 -27.57
C ALA A 3 3.95 44.83 -27.65
N LEU A 4 3.42 44.69 -28.86
CA LEU A 4 2.01 44.40 -29.09
C LEU A 4 1.71 43.05 -28.43
N GLN A 5 1.06 43.10 -27.28
CA GLN A 5 0.43 41.97 -26.63
C GLN A 5 -0.62 41.42 -27.60
N ARG A 6 -0.27 40.39 -28.38
CA ARG A 6 -1.26 39.52 -28.99
C ARG A 6 -1.99 38.85 -27.84
N GLU A 7 -3.16 39.34 -27.50
CA GLU A 7 -4.16 38.55 -26.79
C GLU A 7 -4.64 37.46 -27.76
N GLU A 8 -3.86 36.39 -27.87
CA GLU A 8 -4.38 35.11 -28.34
C GLU A 8 -5.39 34.64 -27.31
N CYS A 9 -6.65 35.00 -27.54
CA CYS A 9 -7.80 34.40 -26.89
C CYS A 9 -7.74 32.90 -27.20
N HIS A 10 -7.08 32.13 -26.32
CA HIS A 10 -7.00 30.68 -26.36
C HIS A 10 -8.42 30.14 -26.22
N ARG A 11 -9.12 30.02 -27.34
CA ARG A 11 -10.38 29.30 -27.45
C ARG A 11 -10.11 27.90 -26.93
N ALA A 12 -10.75 27.54 -25.82
CA ALA A 12 -10.68 26.19 -25.29
C ALA A 12 -10.93 25.20 -26.45
N PRO A 13 -10.11 24.14 -26.59
CA PRO A 13 -10.31 23.17 -27.66
C PRO A 13 -11.74 22.64 -27.58
N SER A 14 -12.47 22.71 -28.70
CA SER A 14 -13.85 22.23 -28.75
C SER A 14 -13.90 20.80 -28.24
N PRO A 15 -14.86 20.42 -27.36
CA PRO A 15 -15.00 19.05 -26.91
C PRO A 15 -15.02 18.11 -28.11
N GLN A 16 -14.17 17.08 -28.10
CA GLN A 16 -14.12 16.14 -29.22
C GLN A 16 -15.51 15.53 -29.43
N PRO A 17 -16.06 15.54 -30.65
CA PRO A 17 -17.40 15.03 -30.88
C PRO A 17 -17.50 13.56 -30.45
N VAL A 18 -18.35 13.28 -29.46
CA VAL A 18 -18.65 11.89 -29.10
C VAL A 18 -19.18 11.19 -30.34
N GLN A 19 -18.53 10.10 -30.73
CA GLN A 19 -18.89 9.30 -31.89
C GLN A 19 -20.36 8.88 -31.81
N CYS A 20 -21.14 8.99 -32.90
CA CYS A 20 -22.52 8.48 -32.92
C CYS A 20 -22.56 6.95 -32.88
N TYR A 21 -23.72 6.39 -32.53
CA TYR A 21 -23.90 4.94 -32.50
C TYR A 21 -23.50 4.26 -33.83
N SER A 22 -22.68 3.22 -33.73
CA SER A 22 -22.44 2.24 -34.80
C SER A 22 -22.29 0.85 -34.19
N HIS A 23 -22.53 -0.20 -34.97
CA HIS A 23 -22.41 -1.57 -34.47
C HIS A 23 -20.99 -1.86 -33.94
N HIS A 24 -19.95 -1.39 -34.64
CA HIS A 24 -18.57 -1.55 -34.21
C HIS A 24 -18.28 -0.78 -32.91
N ALA A 25 -18.72 0.47 -32.81
CA ALA A 25 -18.54 1.27 -31.60
C ALA A 25 -19.25 0.66 -30.39
N ALA A 26 -20.45 0.10 -30.58
CA ALA A 26 -21.21 -0.54 -29.51
C ALA A 26 -20.48 -1.77 -28.94
N THR A 27 -19.80 -2.55 -29.77
CA THR A 27 -18.98 -3.69 -29.30
C THR A 27 -17.80 -3.21 -28.45
N GLY A 28 -17.07 -2.19 -28.89
CA GLY A 28 -15.97 -1.62 -28.09
C GLY A 28 -16.45 -0.94 -26.79
N LEU A 29 -17.69 -0.44 -26.80
CA LEU A 29 -18.32 0.13 -25.61
C LEU A 29 -18.59 -0.94 -24.55
N VAL A 30 -19.00 -2.15 -24.94
CA VAL A 30 -19.18 -3.27 -23.99
C VAL A 30 -17.88 -3.56 -23.24
N GLU A 31 -16.75 -3.63 -23.94
CA GLU A 31 -15.43 -3.85 -23.33
C GLU A 31 -15.05 -2.71 -22.38
N SER A 32 -15.37 -1.47 -22.76
CA SER A 32 -15.12 -0.29 -21.92
C SER A 32 -15.99 -0.28 -20.65
N LEU A 33 -17.23 -0.75 -20.75
CA LEU A 33 -18.15 -0.88 -19.61
C LEU A 33 -17.82 -2.06 -18.68
N GLN A 34 -16.90 -2.95 -19.07
CA GLN A 34 -16.50 -4.08 -18.25
C GLN A 34 -15.25 -3.82 -17.41
N ARG A 35 -14.41 -2.85 -17.79
CA ARG A 35 -13.15 -2.55 -17.10
C ARG A 35 -13.26 -1.29 -16.24
N LYS A 36 -12.74 -1.34 -15.01
CA LYS A 36 -12.81 -0.21 -14.05
C LYS A 36 -12.18 1.08 -14.60
N ASP A 37 -11.02 0.95 -15.25
CA ASP A 37 -10.23 2.08 -15.78
C ASP A 37 -10.94 2.85 -16.90
N THR A 38 -11.88 2.21 -17.59
CA THR A 38 -12.59 2.78 -18.75
C THR A 38 -14.11 2.87 -18.55
N PHE A 39 -14.62 2.42 -17.40
CA PHE A 39 -16.04 2.36 -17.10
C PHE A 39 -16.72 3.73 -17.17
N GLU A 40 -16.13 4.74 -16.54
CA GLU A 40 -16.67 6.11 -16.50
C GLU A 40 -16.80 6.69 -17.92
N LYS A 41 -15.73 6.60 -18.71
CA LYS A 41 -15.70 7.04 -20.12
C LYS A 41 -16.72 6.27 -20.96
N GLY A 42 -16.86 4.95 -20.72
CA GLY A 42 -17.88 4.14 -21.37
C GLY A 42 -19.30 4.58 -21.00
N CYS A 43 -19.58 4.86 -19.72
CA CYS A 43 -20.87 5.36 -19.27
C CYS A 43 -21.21 6.71 -19.91
N MET A 44 -20.25 7.64 -19.99
CA MET A 44 -20.44 8.92 -20.67
C MET A 44 -20.84 8.76 -22.15
N VAL A 45 -20.21 7.83 -22.87
CA VAL A 45 -20.56 7.54 -24.28
C VAL A 45 -21.97 6.95 -24.37
N LEU A 46 -22.31 5.98 -23.52
CA LEU A 46 -23.64 5.38 -23.50
C LEU A 46 -24.73 6.42 -23.18
N MET A 47 -24.51 7.26 -22.17
CA MET A 47 -25.41 8.37 -21.83
C MET A 47 -25.61 9.30 -23.03
N THR A 48 -24.52 9.71 -23.68
CA THR A 48 -24.59 10.60 -24.85
C THR A 48 -25.41 9.98 -25.99
N TRP A 49 -25.26 8.68 -26.26
CA TRP A 49 -26.08 7.99 -27.27
C TRP A 49 -27.55 7.94 -26.90
N LEU A 50 -27.87 7.70 -25.62
CA LEU A 50 -29.24 7.68 -25.13
C LEU A 50 -29.89 9.08 -25.20
N GLU A 51 -29.18 10.13 -24.76
CA GLU A 51 -29.64 11.52 -24.80
C GLU A 51 -29.89 12.03 -26.22
N ARG A 52 -29.07 11.61 -27.18
CA ARG A 52 -29.24 11.95 -28.62
C ARG A 52 -30.39 11.20 -29.30
N GLY A 53 -30.91 10.14 -28.68
CA GLY A 53 -31.94 9.28 -29.29
C GLY A 53 -31.39 8.26 -30.29
N ASP A 54 -30.11 7.87 -30.17
CA ASP A 54 -29.51 6.84 -31.04
C ASP A 54 -30.15 5.45 -30.82
N CYS A 55 -30.80 5.25 -29.67
CA CYS A 55 -31.60 4.07 -29.37
C CYS A 55 -32.96 4.13 -30.08
N ASN A 56 -33.24 3.14 -30.93
CA ASN A 56 -34.47 3.01 -31.70
C ASN A 56 -34.91 1.54 -31.77
N LYS A 57 -36.08 1.28 -32.37
CA LYS A 57 -36.67 -0.07 -32.46
C LYS A 57 -35.75 -1.12 -33.10
N LYS A 58 -34.78 -0.73 -33.94
CA LYS A 58 -33.87 -1.67 -34.63
C LYS A 58 -32.68 -2.08 -33.76
N ASN A 59 -32.30 -1.27 -32.77
CA ASN A 59 -31.10 -1.49 -31.95
C ASN A 59 -31.36 -1.51 -30.42
N CYS A 60 -32.62 -1.38 -29.99
CA CYS A 60 -32.99 -1.35 -28.56
C CYS A 60 -32.46 -2.55 -27.77
N ILE A 61 -32.43 -3.75 -28.38
CA ILE A 61 -31.87 -4.96 -27.76
C ILE A 61 -30.38 -4.78 -27.44
N LYS A 62 -29.60 -4.12 -28.31
CA LYS A 62 -28.18 -3.84 -28.07
C LYS A 62 -27.99 -2.82 -26.94
N PHE A 63 -28.79 -1.77 -26.92
CA PHE A 63 -28.78 -0.79 -25.83
C PHE A 63 -29.16 -1.43 -24.48
N TYR A 64 -30.14 -2.33 -24.47
CA TYR A 64 -30.48 -3.12 -23.29
C TYR A 64 -29.26 -3.88 -22.76
N TYR A 65 -28.51 -4.58 -23.61
CA TYR A 65 -27.29 -5.29 -23.17
C TYR A 65 -26.19 -4.35 -22.66
N LEU A 66 -26.05 -3.15 -23.23
CA LEU A 66 -25.13 -2.13 -22.72
C LEU A 66 -25.55 -1.68 -21.31
N ILE A 67 -26.84 -1.42 -21.09
CA ILE A 67 -27.39 -1.08 -19.76
C ILE A 67 -27.21 -2.25 -18.78
N CYS A 68 -27.42 -3.50 -19.20
CA CYS A 68 -27.13 -4.67 -18.36
C CYS A 68 -25.65 -4.77 -17.99
N SER A 69 -24.75 -4.29 -18.85
CA SER A 69 -23.30 -4.27 -18.56
C SER A 69 -22.96 -3.22 -17.50
N VAL A 70 -23.60 -2.04 -17.56
CA VAL A 70 -23.57 -1.03 -16.50
C VAL A 70 -24.08 -1.59 -15.18
N TYR A 71 -25.26 -2.24 -15.18
CA TYR A 71 -25.84 -2.82 -13.97
C TYR A 71 -24.91 -3.88 -13.33
N ARG A 72 -24.30 -4.76 -14.14
CA ARG A 72 -23.33 -5.73 -13.65
C ARG A 72 -22.12 -5.07 -12.99
N HIS A 73 -21.67 -3.93 -13.52
CA HIS A 73 -20.59 -3.17 -12.89
C HIS A 73 -21.03 -2.58 -11.55
N VAL A 74 -22.26 -2.05 -11.45
CA VAL A 74 -22.83 -1.58 -10.18
C VAL A 74 -22.89 -2.70 -9.13
N GLN A 75 -23.30 -3.91 -9.52
CA GLN A 75 -23.30 -5.07 -8.62
C GLN A 75 -21.88 -5.36 -8.08
N LYS A 76 -20.87 -5.37 -8.96
CA LYS A 76 -19.47 -5.53 -8.55
C LYS A 76 -19.02 -4.43 -7.57
N LEU A 77 -19.41 -3.17 -7.81
CA LEU A 77 -19.08 -2.06 -6.91
C LEU A 77 -19.72 -2.23 -5.53
N VAL A 78 -20.95 -2.73 -5.46
CA VAL A 78 -21.61 -3.05 -4.18
C VAL A 78 -20.88 -4.17 -3.45
N ASP A 79 -20.51 -5.24 -4.17
CA ASP A 79 -19.76 -6.36 -3.58
C ASP A 79 -18.40 -5.90 -3.04
N GLU A 80 -17.66 -5.12 -3.83
CA GLU A 80 -16.38 -4.53 -3.44
C GLU A 80 -16.51 -3.62 -2.23
N LYS A 81 -17.56 -2.79 -2.18
CA LYS A 81 -17.85 -1.94 -1.03
C LYS A 81 -18.07 -2.77 0.23
N ASN A 82 -18.87 -3.84 0.14
CA ASN A 82 -19.12 -4.73 1.28
C ASN A 82 -17.82 -5.41 1.76
N ILE A 83 -16.96 -5.86 0.84
CA ILE A 83 -15.66 -6.42 1.19
C ILE A 83 -14.80 -5.41 1.96
N ILE A 84 -14.74 -4.16 1.50
CA ILE A 84 -13.99 -3.09 2.17
C ILE A 84 -14.56 -2.80 3.56
N GLU A 85 -15.89 -2.78 3.71
CA GLU A 85 -16.56 -2.58 5.00
C GLU A 85 -16.27 -3.72 5.98
N ASP A 86 -16.28 -4.98 5.51
CA ASP A 86 -15.93 -6.15 6.31
C ASP A 86 -14.45 -6.13 6.74
N GLU A 87 -13.53 -5.79 5.82
CA GLU A 87 -12.10 -5.64 6.11
C GLU A 87 -11.83 -4.52 7.12
N LEU A 88 -12.49 -3.37 6.97
CA LEU A 88 -12.39 -2.25 7.92
C LEU A 88 -12.83 -2.68 9.32
N THR A 89 -13.97 -3.37 9.40
CA THR A 89 -14.51 -3.88 10.67
C THR A 89 -13.55 -4.87 11.31
N ALA A 90 -12.96 -5.79 10.53
CA ALA A 90 -11.98 -6.75 11.03
C ALA A 90 -10.71 -6.08 11.57
N VAL A 91 -10.17 -5.08 10.86
CA VAL A 91 -8.99 -4.30 11.29
C VAL A 91 -9.30 -3.51 12.57
N GLN A 92 -10.47 -2.88 12.65
CA GLN A 92 -10.89 -2.17 13.86
C GLN A 92 -10.98 -3.12 15.06
N GLN A 93 -11.64 -4.27 14.91
CA GLN A 93 -11.73 -5.29 15.97
C GLN A 93 -10.35 -5.77 16.42
N GLN A 94 -9.44 -6.04 15.47
CA GLN A 94 -8.06 -6.43 15.78
C GLN A 94 -7.33 -5.35 16.57
N ARG A 95 -7.43 -4.08 16.15
CA ARG A 95 -6.84 -2.94 16.87
C ARG A 95 -7.40 -2.82 18.28
N HIS A 96 -8.73 -2.89 18.46
CA HIS A 96 -9.35 -2.85 19.79
C HIS A 96 -8.85 -3.99 20.68
N GLN A 97 -8.75 -5.21 20.13
CA GLN A 97 -8.22 -6.36 20.86
C GLN A 97 -6.76 -6.14 21.28
N GLN A 98 -5.92 -5.58 20.40
CA GLN A 98 -4.53 -5.25 20.72
C GLN A 98 -4.42 -4.16 21.78
N CYS A 99 -5.19 -3.07 21.66
CA CYS A 99 -5.24 -2.01 22.66
C CYS A 99 -5.69 -2.55 24.02
N ALA A 100 -6.72 -3.40 24.06
CA ALA A 100 -7.18 -4.04 25.29
C ALA A 100 -6.13 -4.97 25.91
N CYS A 101 -5.39 -5.72 25.09
CA CYS A 101 -4.28 -6.56 25.55
C CYS A 101 -3.16 -5.70 26.17
N ASN A 102 -2.75 -4.63 25.47
CA ASN A 102 -1.72 -3.71 25.94
C ASN A 102 -2.14 -3.03 27.25
N ALA A 103 -3.39 -2.56 27.33
CA ALA A 103 -3.95 -1.96 28.54
C ALA A 103 -3.89 -2.93 29.74
N ARG A 104 -4.24 -4.21 29.54
CA ARG A 104 -4.10 -5.23 30.60
C ARG A 104 -2.63 -5.43 31.01
N GLN A 105 -1.70 -5.44 30.07
CA GLN A 105 -0.27 -5.56 30.40
C GLN A 105 0.20 -4.36 31.22
N PHE A 106 -0.18 -3.14 30.83
CA PHE A 106 0.12 -1.94 31.62
C PHE A 106 -0.45 -2.01 33.04
N GLN A 107 -1.68 -2.50 33.22
CA GLN A 107 -2.26 -2.69 34.56
C GLN A 107 -1.48 -3.69 35.42
N ILE A 108 -0.86 -4.72 34.82
CA ILE A 108 -0.02 -5.68 35.55
C ILE A 108 1.27 -4.99 35.97
N VAL A 109 1.93 -4.29 35.05
CA VAL A 109 3.16 -3.53 35.32
C VAL A 109 2.92 -2.48 36.41
N GLU A 110 1.80 -1.76 36.36
CA GLU A 110 1.41 -0.79 37.39
C GLU A 110 1.29 -1.45 38.77
N LYS A 111 0.65 -2.64 38.84
CA LYS A 111 0.55 -3.40 40.10
C LYS A 111 1.91 -3.86 40.61
N GLU A 112 2.81 -4.31 39.74
CA GLU A 112 4.18 -4.66 40.12
C GLU A 112 4.89 -3.44 40.73
N PHE A 113 4.79 -2.29 40.09
CA PHE A 113 5.33 -1.03 40.57
C PHE A 113 4.71 -0.55 41.89
N GLN A 114 3.42 -0.82 42.13
CA GLN A 114 2.79 -0.57 43.43
C GLN A 114 3.37 -1.48 44.52
N ILE A 115 3.56 -2.77 44.23
CA ILE A 115 4.13 -3.75 45.18
C ILE A 115 5.60 -3.43 45.49
N VAL A 116 6.40 -3.15 44.46
CA VAL A 116 7.83 -2.82 44.56
C VAL A 116 8.05 -1.57 45.41
N SER A 117 7.17 -0.58 45.32
CA SER A 117 7.22 0.64 46.14
C SER A 117 6.55 0.52 47.50
N SER A 118 6.02 -0.66 47.86
CA SER A 118 5.57 -0.88 49.23
C SER A 118 6.78 -0.90 50.17
N GLN A 119 6.67 -0.28 51.34
CA GLN A 119 7.78 -0.15 52.30
C GLN A 119 8.47 -1.51 52.59
N LYS A 120 7.71 -2.60 52.62
CA LYS A 120 8.20 -3.97 52.90
C LYS A 120 9.20 -4.47 51.85
N VAL A 121 9.00 -4.13 50.57
CA VAL A 121 9.88 -4.53 49.47
C VAL A 121 10.92 -3.44 49.22
N TRP A 122 10.48 -2.18 49.25
CA TRP A 122 11.28 -0.99 48.96
C TRP A 122 12.56 -0.89 49.77
N VAL A 123 12.52 -1.23 51.07
CA VAL A 123 13.69 -1.15 51.96
C VAL A 123 14.84 -2.07 51.56
N ASN A 124 14.57 -3.11 50.77
CA ASN A 124 15.60 -4.07 50.35
C ASN A 124 16.43 -3.60 49.15
N PHE A 125 15.96 -2.58 48.42
CA PHE A 125 16.68 -2.03 47.26
C PHE A 125 17.71 -0.98 47.68
N THR A 126 18.82 -0.93 46.94
CA THR A 126 19.85 0.10 47.10
C THR A 126 19.34 1.47 46.67
N LYS A 127 20.03 2.53 47.08
CA LYS A 127 19.66 3.90 46.72
C LYS A 127 19.66 4.14 45.20
N LEU A 128 20.59 3.53 44.47
CA LEU A 128 20.66 3.65 43.02
C LEU A 128 19.51 2.89 42.33
N GLN A 129 19.20 1.68 42.79
CA GLN A 129 18.08 0.89 42.26
C GLN A 129 16.73 1.61 42.44
N ARG A 130 16.50 2.22 43.61
CA ARG A 130 15.29 3.02 43.87
C ARG A 130 15.15 4.18 42.89
N LYS A 131 16.24 4.90 42.60
CA LYS A 131 16.27 5.97 41.61
C LYS A 131 15.90 5.46 40.21
N HIS A 132 16.39 4.28 39.80
CA HIS A 132 16.01 3.68 38.51
C HIS A 132 14.52 3.31 38.47
N ILE A 133 13.98 2.73 39.55
CA ILE A 133 12.56 2.37 39.63
C ILE A 133 11.66 3.61 39.54
N GLU A 134 12.03 4.71 40.20
CA GLU A 134 11.32 5.99 40.10
C GLU A 134 11.36 6.56 38.67
N GLN A 135 12.52 6.49 38.01
CA GLN A 135 12.65 6.91 36.60
C GLN A 135 11.75 6.09 35.67
N TRP A 136 11.64 4.77 35.86
CA TRP A 136 10.75 3.93 35.05
C TRP A 136 9.27 4.25 35.28
N LYS A 137 8.88 4.60 36.52
CA LYS A 137 7.52 5.05 36.83
C LYS A 137 7.16 6.38 36.16
N GLU A 138 8.10 7.31 36.07
CA GLU A 138 7.88 8.56 35.34
C GLU A 138 7.62 8.30 33.85
N LEU A 139 8.36 7.36 33.23
CA LEU A 139 8.14 6.94 31.84
C LEU A 139 6.78 6.26 31.64
N GLU A 140 6.32 5.45 32.61
CA GLU A 140 4.99 4.84 32.59
C GLU A 140 3.86 5.88 32.58
N ASN A 141 3.98 6.94 33.40
CA ASN A 141 2.98 8.00 33.46
C ASN A 141 2.88 8.85 32.18
N LEU A 142 3.97 8.96 31.42
CA LEU A 142 3.97 9.59 30.10
C LEU A 142 3.15 8.80 29.07
N PHE A 143 3.14 7.47 29.18
CA PHE A 143 2.34 6.58 28.31
C PHE A 143 0.84 6.60 28.62
N LYS A 144 0.45 7.06 29.82
CA LYS A 144 -0.96 7.18 30.25
C LYS A 144 -1.65 8.45 29.75
N GLN A 145 -0.94 9.36 29.06
CA GLN A 145 -1.61 10.49 28.42
C GLN A 145 -2.62 9.94 27.41
N PRO A 146 -3.87 10.48 27.37
CA PRO A 146 -4.90 9.96 26.50
C PRO A 146 -4.37 9.97 25.07
N ASN A 147 -4.22 8.78 24.50
CA ASN A 147 -3.80 8.61 23.14
C ASN A 147 -4.84 9.35 22.28
N THR A 148 -4.39 10.21 21.38
CA THR A 148 -5.25 11.02 20.51
C THR A 148 -6.18 10.19 19.62
N GLU A 149 -6.04 8.86 19.64
CA GLU A 149 -6.92 7.88 18.98
C GLU A 149 -8.30 7.73 19.64
N ASP A 150 -8.44 7.84 20.97
CA ASP A 150 -9.77 7.82 21.63
C ASP A 150 -10.61 9.05 21.24
N LEU A 151 -9.96 10.14 20.83
CA LEU A 151 -10.61 11.36 20.35
C LEU A 151 -11.26 11.17 18.96
N LEU A 152 -10.87 10.13 18.22
CA LEU A 152 -11.41 9.83 16.89
C LEU A 152 -12.56 8.82 16.97
N GLU A 153 -12.59 7.96 17.98
CA GLU A 153 -13.72 7.04 18.24
C GLU A 153 -14.90 7.75 18.90
N GLY A 154 -14.65 8.69 19.82
CA GLY A 154 -15.70 9.39 20.56
C GLY A 154 -16.53 10.41 19.76
N LYS A 155 -16.28 10.59 18.45
CA LYS A 155 -17.08 11.51 17.61
C LYS A 155 -18.23 10.86 16.86
N MET A 156 -18.41 9.54 16.98
CA MET A 156 -19.51 8.83 16.32
C MET A 156 -20.54 8.21 17.28
N GLU A 157 -20.37 8.38 18.59
CA GLU A 157 -21.39 8.02 19.56
C GLU A 157 -22.14 9.25 20.07
N MET A 158 -23.44 9.18 19.81
CA MET A 158 -24.51 10.08 20.20
C MET A 158 -24.25 10.80 21.54
N SER A 159 -24.19 12.13 21.44
CA SER A 159 -24.41 13.05 22.54
C SER A 159 -25.75 12.75 23.23
N ASP A 160 -25.72 12.31 24.48
CA ASP A 160 -26.78 12.63 25.44
C ASP A 160 -26.16 12.99 26.78
N SER A 161 -26.62 14.11 27.31
CA SER A 161 -26.04 14.82 28.45
C SER A 161 -26.69 14.35 29.74
N GLU A 162 -25.97 14.38 30.86
CA GLU A 162 -26.37 15.06 32.12
C GLU A 162 -25.52 14.59 33.32
N ASP A 163 -24.96 15.59 34.01
CA ASP A 163 -24.82 15.74 35.47
C ASP A 163 -23.95 14.76 36.30
N GLN A 164 -22.81 15.24 36.82
CA GLN A 164 -22.68 15.79 38.19
C GLN A 164 -21.22 16.07 38.64
N ASP A 165 -21.08 17.14 39.43
CA ASP A 165 -19.88 17.75 40.03
C ASP A 165 -19.19 16.95 41.17
N PRO A 166 -17.97 17.36 41.62
CA PRO A 166 -17.02 16.57 42.44
C PRO A 166 -17.00 16.94 43.94
N PRO A 167 -16.24 16.19 44.79
CA PRO A 167 -15.55 16.81 45.95
C PRO A 167 -14.13 16.22 46.21
N GLU A 168 -13.08 17.04 46.35
CA GLU A 168 -12.53 17.72 47.56
C GLU A 168 -11.41 16.96 48.33
N GLU A 169 -10.49 17.76 48.88
CA GLU A 169 -9.14 17.52 49.45
C GLU A 169 -9.04 16.70 50.76
N CYS A 170 -7.82 16.26 51.16
CA CYS A 170 -7.24 16.56 52.50
C CYS A 170 -5.77 16.08 52.75
N THR A 171 -4.87 17.06 52.94
CA THR A 171 -3.85 17.27 54.02
C THR A 171 -2.84 16.20 54.55
N GLN A 172 -1.54 16.63 54.57
CA GLN A 172 -0.55 16.69 55.69
C GLN A 172 -0.11 15.37 56.41
N ASP A 173 1.11 15.11 56.94
CA ASP A 173 2.26 15.92 57.35
C ASP A 173 3.46 15.03 57.81
N LEU A 174 4.65 15.65 57.96
CA LEU A 174 5.75 15.41 58.94
C LEU A 174 6.91 14.40 58.72
N VAL A 175 8.03 14.82 59.32
CA VAL A 175 9.48 14.60 59.09
C VAL A 175 10.11 13.70 60.18
N THR A 176 11.22 13.00 59.90
CA THR A 176 12.48 13.02 60.70
C THR A 176 13.64 12.24 60.06
N PRO A 177 14.91 12.70 60.17
CA PRO A 177 16.10 12.05 59.61
C PRO A 177 16.85 11.20 60.65
N ASN A 178 17.52 10.12 60.22
CA ASN A 178 18.51 9.44 61.08
C ASN A 178 19.78 9.08 60.31
N GLU A 179 20.90 9.39 60.95
CA GLU A 179 22.28 9.20 60.52
C GLU A 179 22.69 7.73 60.68
N ASN A 180 23.17 7.08 59.62
CA ASN A 180 24.00 5.86 59.72
C ASN A 180 24.72 5.55 58.38
N SER A 181 25.55 6.48 57.89
CA SER A 181 26.04 6.45 56.51
C SER A 181 27.26 5.59 56.20
N ASN A 182 27.86 4.83 57.13
CA ASN A 182 29.23 4.30 56.89
C ASN A 182 29.39 2.78 57.00
N LYS A 183 28.33 2.01 57.27
CA LYS A 183 28.38 0.52 57.26
C LYS A 183 27.45 -0.13 56.24
N GLU A 184 26.52 0.65 55.68
CA GLU A 184 25.57 0.19 54.65
C GLU A 184 26.25 0.13 53.28
N ASP A 185 27.19 1.04 53.00
CA ASP A 185 27.88 1.14 51.71
C ASP A 185 28.66 -0.14 51.33
N GLU A 186 29.35 -0.78 52.28
CA GLU A 186 30.16 -1.97 52.01
C GLU A 186 29.31 -3.22 51.73
N HIS A 187 28.11 -3.28 52.32
CA HIS A 187 27.14 -4.35 52.12
C HIS A 187 26.27 -4.14 50.87
N ASP A 188 25.95 -2.89 50.54
CA ASP A 188 25.27 -2.54 49.28
C ASP A 188 26.17 -2.74 48.05
N LEU A 189 27.47 -2.38 48.15
CA LEU A 189 28.47 -2.66 47.11
C LEU A 189 28.65 -4.16 46.85
N ALA A 190 28.62 -4.99 47.90
CA ALA A 190 28.73 -6.45 47.76
C ALA A 190 27.52 -7.07 47.03
N LYS A 191 26.31 -6.55 47.29
CA LYS A 191 25.09 -6.98 46.59
C LYS A 191 25.01 -6.47 45.16
N GLU A 192 25.51 -5.26 44.91
CA GLU A 192 25.60 -4.69 43.56
C GLU A 192 26.57 -5.49 42.67
N ALA A 193 27.67 -5.99 43.27
CA ALA A 193 28.61 -6.89 42.60
C ALA A 193 28.01 -8.26 42.23
N GLU A 194 27.02 -8.74 42.99
CA GLU A 194 26.37 -10.04 42.77
C GLU A 194 25.35 -10.02 41.61
N VAL A 195 24.74 -8.86 41.32
CA VAL A 195 23.68 -8.70 40.28
C VAL A 195 24.25 -8.27 38.92
N LEU A 196 25.42 -7.63 38.88
CA LEU A 196 26.14 -7.27 37.65
C LEU A 196 26.30 -8.42 36.63
N PRO A 197 26.67 -9.67 37.01
CA PRO A 197 26.78 -10.76 36.04
C PRO A 197 25.45 -11.15 35.39
N GLU A 198 24.33 -11.06 36.11
CA GLU A 198 23.00 -11.38 35.56
C GLU A 198 22.52 -10.28 34.59
N GLN A 199 22.76 -9.00 34.92
CA GLN A 199 22.52 -7.88 33.98
C GLN A 199 23.38 -7.98 32.73
N LEU A 200 24.66 -8.34 32.86
CA LEU A 200 25.53 -8.59 31.72
C LEU A 200 25.05 -9.77 30.88
N GLN A 201 24.46 -10.80 31.48
CA GLN A 201 23.91 -11.94 30.76
C GLN A 201 22.69 -11.53 29.90
N VAL A 202 21.79 -10.72 30.45
CA VAL A 202 20.62 -10.18 29.70
C VAL A 202 21.08 -9.25 28.57
N ALA A 203 22.00 -8.32 28.85
CA ALA A 203 22.55 -7.44 27.83
C ALA A 203 23.27 -8.23 26.71
N ASN A 204 23.95 -9.32 27.05
CA ASN A 204 24.60 -10.20 26.06
C ASN A 204 23.57 -10.98 25.23
N SER A 205 22.44 -11.41 25.79
CA SER A 205 21.38 -12.07 25.01
C SER A 205 20.71 -11.10 24.04
N GLU A 206 20.38 -9.88 24.49
CA GLU A 206 19.80 -8.84 23.62
C GLU A 206 20.77 -8.45 22.50
N LEU A 207 22.06 -8.32 22.81
CA LEU A 207 23.09 -8.07 21.81
C LEU A 207 23.23 -9.23 20.80
N ALA A 208 23.07 -10.48 21.24
CA ALA A 208 23.10 -11.64 20.37
C ALA A 208 21.89 -11.68 19.42
N GLU A 209 20.69 -11.35 19.92
CA GLU A 209 19.48 -11.24 19.11
C GLU A 209 19.58 -10.09 18.09
N SER A 210 20.06 -8.92 18.52
CA SER A 210 20.30 -7.78 17.63
C SER A 210 21.30 -8.13 16.52
N LYS A 211 22.41 -8.80 16.85
CA LYS A 211 23.39 -9.30 15.86
C LYS A 211 22.77 -10.27 14.87
N LYS A 212 21.88 -11.16 15.33
CA LYS A 212 21.17 -12.10 14.46
C LYS A 212 20.22 -11.38 13.49
N GLN A 213 19.53 -10.35 13.96
CA GLN A 213 18.67 -9.52 13.12
C GLN A 213 19.47 -8.74 12.06
N ILE A 214 20.61 -8.17 12.45
CA ILE A 214 21.53 -7.49 11.51
C ILE A 214 22.07 -8.47 10.46
N ALA A 215 22.44 -9.69 10.86
CA ALA A 215 22.90 -10.72 9.92
C ALA A 215 21.81 -11.07 8.90
N ALA A 216 20.57 -11.28 9.34
CA ALA A 216 19.45 -11.58 8.45
C ALA A 216 19.16 -10.43 7.46
N LEU A 217 19.27 -9.18 7.90
CA LEU A 217 19.12 -8.01 7.02
C LEU A 217 20.26 -7.91 6.00
N ASN A 218 21.50 -8.19 6.41
CA ASN A 218 22.64 -8.24 5.49
C ASN A 218 22.48 -9.34 4.44
N ASP A 219 22.02 -10.53 4.83
CA ASP A 219 21.75 -11.63 3.87
C ASP A 219 20.65 -11.23 2.87
N ALA A 220 19.56 -10.61 3.35
CA ALA A 220 18.49 -10.11 2.49
C ALA A 220 18.99 -9.02 1.52
N TYR A 221 19.85 -8.11 1.99
CA TYR A 221 20.46 -7.08 1.17
C TYR A 221 21.37 -7.66 0.09
N GLN A 222 22.23 -8.62 0.43
CA GLN A 222 23.09 -9.30 -0.55
C GLN A 222 22.27 -10.03 -1.61
N LEU A 223 21.20 -10.71 -1.20
CA LEU A 223 20.32 -11.42 -2.12
C LEU A 223 19.58 -10.46 -3.07
N MET A 224 19.16 -9.29 -2.57
CA MET A 224 18.59 -8.23 -3.40
C MET A 224 19.61 -7.65 -4.39
N GLN A 225 20.84 -7.41 -3.93
CA GLN A 225 21.93 -6.92 -4.77
C GLN A 225 22.30 -7.90 -5.89
N GLN A 226 22.33 -9.20 -5.59
CA GLN A 226 22.57 -10.24 -6.58
C GLN A 226 21.44 -10.30 -7.62
N LYS A 227 20.18 -10.27 -7.18
CA LYS A 227 19.02 -10.21 -8.09
C LYS A 227 19.06 -8.98 -9.01
N TYR A 228 19.49 -7.84 -8.50
CA TYR A 228 19.66 -6.62 -9.29
C TYR A 228 20.73 -6.79 -10.37
N LEU A 229 21.90 -7.35 -10.02
CA LEU A 229 22.98 -7.63 -10.98
C LEU A 229 22.53 -8.62 -12.06
N ASP A 230 21.87 -9.71 -11.69
CA ASP A 230 21.35 -10.70 -12.63
C ASP A 230 20.33 -10.08 -13.60
N THR A 231 19.45 -9.23 -13.09
CA THR A 231 18.46 -8.51 -13.92
C THR A 231 19.15 -7.55 -14.88
N LYS A 232 20.18 -6.85 -14.42
CA LYS A 232 20.98 -5.95 -15.25
C LYS A 232 21.70 -6.70 -16.37
N LEU A 233 22.31 -7.85 -16.07
CA LEU A 233 22.96 -8.70 -17.07
C LEU A 233 21.98 -9.20 -18.12
N LYS A 234 20.80 -9.68 -17.70
CA LYS A 234 19.74 -10.10 -18.63
C LYS A 234 19.26 -8.96 -19.54
N LEU A 235 19.12 -7.75 -18.99
CA LEU A 235 18.78 -6.57 -19.80
C LEU A 235 19.89 -6.26 -20.82
N GLU A 236 21.16 -6.33 -20.43
CA GLU A 236 22.29 -6.14 -21.35
C GLU A 236 22.31 -7.20 -22.45
N GLU A 237 22.02 -8.47 -22.15
CA GLU A 237 21.88 -9.55 -23.14
C GLU A 237 20.74 -9.27 -24.12
N VAL A 238 19.55 -8.90 -23.62
CA VAL A 238 18.40 -8.55 -24.47
C VAL A 238 18.71 -7.34 -25.36
N THR A 239 19.45 -6.35 -24.86
CA THR A 239 19.85 -5.19 -25.68
C THR A 239 20.84 -5.56 -26.77
N LYS A 240 21.77 -6.49 -26.51
CA LYS A 240 22.72 -7.00 -27.52
C LYS A 240 22.02 -7.86 -28.55
N GLU A 241 21.08 -8.70 -28.13
CA GLU A 241 20.27 -9.55 -29.02
C GLU A 241 19.38 -8.69 -29.91
N LYS A 242 18.76 -7.65 -29.36
CA LYS A 242 18.02 -6.64 -30.13
C LYS A 242 18.90 -5.93 -31.16
N ALA A 243 20.10 -5.50 -30.78
CA ALA A 243 21.04 -4.86 -31.71
C ALA A 243 21.57 -5.84 -32.79
N ALA A 244 21.72 -7.12 -32.47
CA ALA A 244 22.09 -8.15 -33.44
C ALA A 244 20.94 -8.43 -34.43
N LEU A 245 19.69 -8.47 -33.95
CA LEU A 245 18.49 -8.57 -34.78
C LEU A 245 18.34 -7.37 -35.72
N GLU A 246 18.54 -6.15 -35.22
CA GLU A 246 18.50 -4.92 -36.04
C GLU A 246 19.55 -4.96 -37.16
N ASN A 247 20.75 -5.49 -36.90
CA ASN A 247 21.82 -5.65 -37.91
C ASN A 247 21.54 -6.76 -38.94
N VAL A 248 20.88 -7.87 -38.56
CA VAL A 248 20.47 -8.93 -39.49
C VAL A 248 19.29 -8.48 -40.37
N THR A 249 18.34 -7.72 -39.81
CA THR A 249 17.24 -7.12 -40.58
C THR A 249 17.70 -5.97 -41.48
N GLY A 250 18.81 -5.31 -41.15
CA GLY A 250 19.43 -4.28 -42.01
C GLY A 250 20.19 -4.82 -43.22
N ALA A 251 20.57 -6.12 -43.22
CA ALA A 251 21.43 -6.71 -44.24
C ALA A 251 20.72 -7.65 -45.24
N THR A 252 19.42 -7.90 -45.09
CA THR A 252 18.65 -8.70 -46.04
C THR A 252 17.45 -7.91 -46.55
N SER A 253 17.66 -7.14 -47.62
CA SER A 253 16.54 -6.60 -48.40
C SER A 253 15.85 -7.77 -49.10
N PHE A 254 14.86 -8.36 -48.44
CA PHE A 254 14.04 -9.43 -49.01
C PHE A 254 13.27 -8.88 -50.21
N THR A 255 13.40 -9.52 -51.36
CA THR A 255 12.66 -9.08 -52.55
C THR A 255 11.18 -9.40 -52.39
N GLU A 256 10.30 -8.59 -52.97
CA GLU A 256 8.84 -8.76 -52.86
C GLU A 256 8.37 -10.18 -53.27
N HIS A 257 9.10 -10.80 -54.18
CA HIS A 257 8.87 -12.16 -54.64
C HIS A 257 9.13 -13.22 -53.56
N GLU A 258 10.21 -13.06 -52.79
CA GLU A 258 10.55 -13.97 -51.70
C GLU A 258 9.56 -13.85 -50.54
N ALA A 259 9.07 -12.63 -50.25
CA ALA A 259 8.03 -12.37 -49.24
C ALA A 259 6.72 -13.09 -49.56
N ARG A 260 6.34 -13.09 -50.84
CA ARG A 260 5.16 -13.80 -51.33
C ARG A 260 5.34 -15.31 -51.25
N LEU A 261 6.53 -15.82 -51.55
CA LEU A 261 6.81 -17.26 -51.50
C LEU A 261 6.70 -17.81 -50.07
N VAL A 262 7.25 -17.09 -49.09
CA VAL A 262 7.16 -17.46 -47.67
C VAL A 262 5.71 -17.42 -47.17
N SER A 263 4.94 -16.40 -47.58
CA SER A 263 3.50 -16.32 -47.27
C SER A 263 2.70 -17.48 -47.85
N PHE A 264 2.98 -17.86 -49.11
CA PHE A 264 2.34 -19.01 -49.75
C PHE A 264 2.68 -20.34 -49.07
N ILE A 265 3.95 -20.54 -48.70
CA ILE A 265 4.40 -21.76 -48.00
C ILE A 265 3.76 -21.85 -46.61
N ALA A 266 3.64 -20.73 -45.89
CA ALA A 266 3.00 -20.67 -44.57
C ALA A 266 1.50 -21.04 -44.62
N ILE A 267 0.78 -20.56 -45.65
CA ILE A 267 -0.63 -20.92 -45.87
C ILE A 267 -0.77 -22.41 -46.25
N PHE A 268 0.12 -22.93 -47.10
CA PHE A 268 0.04 -24.31 -47.59
C PHE A 268 0.37 -25.36 -46.51
N LEU A 269 1.28 -25.05 -45.59
CA LEU A 269 1.67 -25.96 -44.52
C LEU A 269 0.77 -25.87 -43.28
N ASN A 270 -0.24 -24.99 -43.28
CA ASN A 270 -1.17 -24.77 -42.17
C ASN A 270 -0.47 -24.57 -40.81
N MET A 271 0.76 -24.06 -40.85
CA MET A 271 1.52 -23.64 -39.68
C MET A 271 0.94 -22.29 -39.25
N GLN A 272 0.27 -22.24 -38.11
CA GLN A 272 -0.17 -20.97 -37.55
C GLN A 272 1.03 -20.03 -37.36
N PRO A 273 0.97 -18.77 -37.85
CA PRO A 273 1.99 -17.80 -37.53
C PRO A 273 1.72 -17.27 -36.12
N LEU A 274 2.18 -17.99 -35.11
CA LEU A 274 2.50 -17.39 -33.82
C LEU A 274 3.91 -16.78 -33.96
N GLU A 275 4.00 -15.47 -33.66
CA GLU A 275 5.23 -14.70 -33.41
C GLU A 275 6.12 -14.22 -34.58
N LEU A 276 5.58 -13.51 -35.58
CA LEU A 276 6.44 -12.68 -36.46
C LEU A 276 5.85 -11.34 -36.93
N PHE A 277 4.81 -10.84 -36.25
CA PHE A 277 4.20 -9.53 -36.58
C PHE A 277 4.39 -8.45 -35.51
N VAL A 278 5.07 -8.74 -34.39
CA VAL A 278 5.17 -7.82 -33.25
C VAL A 278 6.52 -7.08 -33.15
N LEU A 279 7.53 -7.40 -33.96
CA LEU A 279 8.86 -6.78 -33.81
C LEU A 279 9.46 -6.07 -35.05
N TYR A 280 8.65 -5.62 -36.01
CA TYR A 280 9.18 -4.68 -37.02
C TYR A 280 8.12 -3.73 -37.57
N LEU A 281 7.89 -2.62 -36.87
CA LEU A 281 7.36 -1.40 -37.46
C LEU A 281 8.24 -0.23 -37.00
N PRO A 282 9.04 0.36 -37.89
CA PRO A 282 9.65 1.67 -37.65
C PRO A 282 8.52 2.64 -37.31
N THR A 283 8.70 3.42 -36.25
CA THR A 283 7.73 4.33 -35.61
C THR A 283 7.18 5.46 -36.50
N ALA A 284 7.41 5.43 -37.81
CA ALA A 284 6.98 6.45 -38.76
C ALA A 284 5.78 6.06 -39.67
N GLU A 285 5.41 4.78 -39.82
CA GLU A 285 4.38 4.37 -40.82
C GLU A 285 3.11 3.70 -40.23
N LEU A 286 2.90 3.79 -38.91
CA LEU A 286 1.60 3.44 -38.30
C LEU A 286 0.48 4.44 -38.61
N SER A 287 0.78 5.55 -39.28
CA SER A 287 -0.15 6.62 -39.61
C SER A 287 -0.95 6.38 -40.90
N LYS A 288 -0.68 5.31 -41.66
CA LYS A 288 -1.34 5.06 -42.97
C LYS A 288 -2.04 3.69 -43.11
N MET A 289 -1.98 2.80 -42.11
CA MET A 289 -2.61 1.47 -42.17
C MET A 289 -4.06 1.47 -41.63
N ARG A 290 -4.99 0.85 -42.37
CA ARG A 290 -6.40 0.67 -41.96
C ARG A 290 -6.56 -0.62 -41.14
N LYS A 291 -7.42 -0.58 -40.10
CA LYS A 291 -7.67 -1.63 -39.09
C LYS A 291 -8.14 -3.02 -39.58
N LYS A 292 -8.24 -3.27 -40.87
CA LYS A 292 -8.73 -4.55 -41.43
C LYS A 292 -7.64 -5.62 -41.56
N ASP A 293 -6.37 -5.23 -41.41
CA ASP A 293 -5.22 -6.09 -41.69
C ASP A 293 -4.49 -6.56 -40.42
N LEU A 294 -5.08 -6.40 -39.22
CA LEU A 294 -4.50 -6.93 -37.97
C LEU A 294 -5.30 -8.13 -37.44
N PRO A 295 -4.70 -9.33 -37.34
CA PRO A 295 -5.41 -10.55 -36.92
C PRO A 295 -5.80 -10.51 -35.43
N ARG A 296 -7.05 -10.90 -35.14
CA ARG A 296 -7.55 -11.15 -33.78
C ARG A 296 -6.91 -12.42 -33.20
N SER A 297 -6.29 -12.29 -32.04
CA SER A 297 -5.99 -13.41 -31.14
C SER A 297 -7.30 -14.01 -30.60
N LEU A 298 -7.39 -15.33 -30.60
CA LEU A 298 -8.44 -16.13 -29.95
C LEU A 298 -7.75 -17.33 -29.29
N PRO A 299 -8.44 -17.92 -28.30
CA PRO A 299 -8.36 -17.61 -26.86
C PRO A 299 -7.06 -18.07 -26.20
#